data_AF-A0A9W7DVL7-F1
#
_entry.id   AF-A0A9W7DVL7-F1
#
_cell.length_a   1.000
_cell.length_b   1.000
_cell.length_c   1.000
_cell.angle_alpha   90.00
_cell.angle_beta   90.00
_cell.angle_gamma   90.00
#
_symmetry.space_group_name_H-M   'P 1'
#
loop_
_entity.id
_entity.type
_entity.pdbx_description
1 polymer ?
#
loop_
_entity_poly.entity_id
_entity_poly.type
_entity_poly.pdbx_seq_one_letter_code
_entity_poly.pdbx_strand_id
1 'polypeptide(L)'
;MIHDFFHDKVCFLCADKPRRAITYAWFASILVVFICFIVACVVASNHSSSGNGALKFAAFWTVLLMIALSIGGTLVMRRYQTPLALGFFLGVVLVMANQCLILTAIFGEESEYNHNNSAGAFATFSFFLFMIYAVFGGMLAIFRADLIQDEPLPQVTVTGGAGIKAPTGVPQPQGQVPAPAQVPPASPTKA
;
A
#
# COMPACT_ATOMS: atom_id res chain seq x y z
N MET A 1 19.91 -11.35 11.91
CA MET A 1 20.92 -10.38 12.40
C MET A 1 20.68 -8.96 11.88
N ILE A 2 20.66 -8.70 10.55
CA ILE A 2 20.34 -7.35 10.03
C ILE A 2 18.87 -7.00 10.30
N HIS A 3 17.97 -7.96 10.12
CA HIS A 3 16.54 -7.79 10.45
C HIS A 3 16.36 -7.40 11.92
N ASP A 4 17.00 -8.12 12.84
CA ASP A 4 16.90 -7.86 14.29
C ASP A 4 17.51 -6.52 14.68
N PHE A 5 18.64 -6.13 14.08
CA PHE A 5 19.26 -4.83 14.33
C PHE A 5 18.39 -3.67 13.85
N PHE A 6 17.74 -3.80 12.68
CA PHE A 6 16.78 -2.82 12.19
C PHE A 6 15.53 -2.82 13.08
N HIS A 7 15.05 -3.99 13.49
CA HIS A 7 13.90 -4.14 14.37
C HIS A 7 14.16 -3.46 15.71
N ASP A 8 15.28 -3.70 16.38
CA ASP A 8 15.60 -3.11 17.69
C ASP A 8 15.81 -1.59 17.61
N LYS A 9 16.52 -1.10 16.60
CA LYS A 9 16.78 0.35 16.45
C LYS A 9 15.53 1.12 16.04
N VAL A 10 14.74 0.57 15.13
CA VAL A 10 13.47 1.17 14.70
C VAL A 10 12.42 1.04 15.79
N CYS A 11 12.34 -0.09 16.48
CA CYS A 11 11.45 -0.29 17.62
C CYS A 11 11.80 0.65 18.77
N PHE A 12 13.08 0.90 19.05
CA PHE A 12 13.51 1.89 20.06
C PHE A 12 13.10 3.33 19.69
N LEU A 13 13.17 3.71 18.41
CA LEU A 13 12.69 5.02 17.91
C LEU A 13 11.15 5.11 17.85
N CYS A 14 10.46 3.97 17.72
CA CYS A 14 9.00 3.88 17.56
C CYS A 14 8.24 3.48 18.84
N ALA A 15 8.95 3.14 19.93
CA ALA A 15 8.42 2.48 21.13
C ALA A 15 7.26 3.23 21.82
N ASP A 16 7.23 4.56 21.70
CA ASP A 16 6.16 5.36 22.30
C ASP A 16 4.88 5.37 21.45
N LYS A 17 4.97 5.50 20.11
CA LYS A 17 3.82 5.69 19.18
C LYS A 17 4.15 5.26 17.73
N PRO A 18 4.08 3.96 17.36
CA PRO A 18 4.48 3.47 16.03
C PRO A 18 3.66 4.09 14.89
N ARG A 19 2.35 4.29 15.10
CA ARG A 19 1.46 4.98 14.13
C ARG A 19 1.91 6.42 13.81
N ARG A 20 2.45 7.14 14.79
CA ARG A 20 2.96 8.51 14.56
C ARG A 20 4.27 8.49 13.78
N ALA A 21 5.19 7.58 14.11
CA ALA A 21 6.46 7.46 13.41
C ALA A 21 6.28 7.16 11.92
N ILE A 22 5.36 6.25 11.57
CA ILE A 22 5.02 5.93 10.18
C ILE A 22 4.43 7.15 9.46
N THR A 23 3.58 7.92 10.14
CA THR A 23 3.00 9.15 9.60
C THR A 23 4.06 10.23 9.36
N TYR A 24 5.04 10.39 10.28
CA TYR A 24 6.16 11.31 10.11
C TYR A 24 7.09 10.88 8.97
N ALA A 25 7.44 9.60 8.88
CA ALA A 25 8.24 9.06 7.78
C ALA A 25 7.53 9.25 6.43
N TRP A 26 6.21 9.09 6.40
CA TRP A 26 5.38 9.38 5.24
C TRP A 26 5.42 10.86 4.86
N PHE A 27 5.14 11.76 5.81
CA PHE A 27 5.21 13.20 5.54
C PHE A 27 6.61 13.64 5.09
N ALA A 28 7.67 13.06 5.63
CA ALA A 28 9.03 13.29 5.18
C ALA A 28 9.22 12.85 3.72
N SER A 29 8.71 11.67 3.32
CA SER A 29 8.75 11.23 1.92
C SER A 29 7.98 12.17 0.98
N ILE A 30 6.80 12.66 1.39
CA ILE A 30 6.01 13.62 0.61
C ILE A 30 6.79 14.93 0.40
N LEU A 31 7.42 15.43 1.46
CA LEU A 31 8.22 16.66 1.39
C LEU A 31 9.37 16.51 0.40
N VAL A 32 10.07 15.37 0.43
CA VAL A 32 11.18 15.12 -0.48
C VAL A 32 10.71 14.92 -1.93
N VAL A 33 9.56 14.26 -2.15
CA VAL A 33 8.92 14.18 -3.48
C VAL A 33 8.60 15.57 -4.02
N PHE A 34 8.12 16.49 -3.16
CA PHE A 34 7.84 17.87 -3.56
C PHE A 34 9.11 18.61 -3.99
N ILE A 35 10.22 18.46 -3.25
CA ILE A 35 11.52 19.03 -3.65
C ILE A 35 11.96 18.45 -5.01
N CYS A 36 11.81 17.13 -5.20
CA CYS A 36 12.16 16.46 -6.45
C CYS A 36 11.32 16.96 -7.64
N PHE A 37 10.05 17.31 -7.41
CA PHE A 37 9.20 17.95 -8.42
C PHE A 37 9.78 19.29 -8.89
N ILE A 38 10.21 20.15 -7.95
CA ILE A 38 10.86 21.43 -8.29
C ILE A 38 12.13 21.20 -9.11
N VAL A 39 12.98 20.25 -8.73
CA VAL A 39 14.21 19.92 -9.46
C VAL A 39 13.91 19.38 -10.86
N ALA A 40 12.89 18.54 -11.01
CA ALA A 40 12.47 18.04 -12.31
C ALA A 40 11.94 19.15 -13.22
N CYS A 41 11.19 20.11 -12.68
CA CYS A 41 10.78 21.30 -13.43
C CYS A 41 11.99 22.12 -13.90
N VAL A 42 13.03 22.27 -13.07
CA VAL A 42 14.28 22.94 -13.45
C VAL A 42 15.01 22.18 -14.56
N VAL A 43 15.12 20.85 -14.46
CA VAL A 43 15.72 20.00 -15.51
C VAL A 43 14.93 20.08 -16.82
N ALA A 44 13.60 20.14 -16.75
CA ALA A 44 12.74 20.28 -17.92
C ALA A 44 12.85 21.67 -18.56
N SER A 45 12.93 22.73 -17.74
CA SER A 45 13.07 24.12 -18.20
C SER A 45 14.44 24.43 -18.79
N ASN A 46 15.46 23.64 -18.45
CA ASN A 46 16.79 23.86 -18.97
C ASN A 46 16.84 23.40 -20.45
N HIS A 47 16.62 24.34 -21.37
CA HIS A 47 16.66 24.13 -22.82
C HIS A 47 18.11 24.06 -23.31
N SER A 48 18.85 23.01 -22.92
CA SER A 48 20.05 22.60 -23.63
C SER A 48 19.62 21.86 -24.91
N SER A 49 19.92 22.43 -26.07
CA SER A 49 19.57 21.97 -27.41
C SER A 49 20.17 20.61 -27.81
N SER A 50 20.99 20.00 -26.96
CA SER A 50 21.65 18.71 -27.16
C SER A 50 21.11 17.57 -26.28
N GLY A 51 20.13 17.82 -25.40
CA GLY A 51 19.67 16.84 -24.42
C GLY A 51 18.70 15.80 -25.00
N ASN A 52 18.92 14.52 -24.67
CA ASN A 52 18.00 13.41 -24.98
C ASN A 52 16.59 13.68 -24.44
N GLY A 53 15.65 14.08 -25.31
CA GLY A 53 14.27 14.39 -24.94
C GLY A 53 13.55 13.23 -24.24
N ALA A 54 13.94 11.98 -24.53
CA ALA A 54 13.43 10.79 -23.87
C ALA A 54 13.76 10.76 -22.36
N LEU A 55 14.95 11.21 -21.96
CA LEU A 55 15.36 11.28 -20.55
C LEU A 55 14.57 12.33 -19.78
N LYS A 56 14.39 13.51 -20.39
CA LYS A 56 13.54 14.57 -19.83
C LYS A 56 12.10 14.08 -19.63
N PHE A 57 11.55 13.38 -20.62
CA PHE A 57 10.24 12.76 -20.49
C PHE A 57 10.19 11.72 -19.38
N ALA A 58 11.20 10.84 -19.27
CA ALA A 58 11.27 9.83 -18.23
C ALA A 58 11.33 10.43 -16.82
N ALA A 59 12.11 11.50 -16.62
CA ALA A 59 12.15 12.24 -15.35
C ALA A 59 10.79 12.87 -15.03
N PHE A 60 10.19 13.58 -15.98
CA PHE A 60 8.89 14.21 -15.80
C PHE A 60 7.79 13.17 -15.50
N TRP A 61 7.79 12.07 -16.23
CA TRP A 61 6.87 10.95 -16.03
C TRP A 61 7.04 10.30 -14.66
N THR A 62 8.28 10.09 -14.22
CA THR A 62 8.55 9.48 -12.92
C THR A 62 8.03 10.38 -11.79
N VAL A 63 8.20 11.70 -11.90
CA VAL A 63 7.65 12.65 -10.92
C VAL A 63 6.12 12.64 -10.90
N LEU A 64 5.45 12.51 -12.05
CA LEU A 64 3.99 12.32 -12.08
C LEU A 64 3.57 11.04 -11.35
N LEU A 65 4.29 9.93 -11.56
CA LEU A 65 4.02 8.68 -10.83
C LEU A 65 4.26 8.83 -9.32
N MET A 66 5.26 9.61 -8.89
CA MET A 66 5.48 9.90 -7.47
C MET A 66 4.33 10.72 -6.87
N ILE A 67 3.76 11.68 -7.61
CA ILE A 67 2.58 12.44 -7.15
C ILE A 67 1.37 11.51 -7.03
N ALA A 68 1.14 10.65 -8.02
CA ALA A 68 0.06 9.65 -7.97
C ALA A 68 0.24 8.70 -6.78
N LEU A 69 1.48 8.27 -6.50
CA LEU A 69 1.80 7.46 -5.32
C LEU A 69 1.57 8.23 -4.02
N SER A 70 1.86 9.53 -3.99
CA SER A 70 1.61 10.40 -2.82
C SER A 70 0.11 10.43 -2.46
N ILE A 71 -0.75 10.55 -3.47
CA ILE A 71 -2.21 10.52 -3.29
C ILE A 71 -2.66 9.10 -2.88
N GLY A 72 -2.23 8.08 -3.63
CA GLY A 72 -2.58 6.69 -3.38
C GLY A 72 -2.14 6.21 -2.00
N GLY A 73 -0.91 6.50 -1.60
CA GLY A 73 -0.38 6.15 -0.29
C GLY A 73 -1.07 6.90 0.86
N THR A 74 -1.49 8.16 0.64
CA THR A 74 -2.29 8.89 1.62
C THR A 74 -3.68 8.25 1.81
N LEU A 75 -4.29 7.75 0.73
CA LEU A 75 -5.55 7.00 0.81
C LEU A 75 -5.37 5.65 1.53
N VAL A 76 -4.30 4.92 1.25
CA VAL A 76 -3.98 3.66 1.94
C VAL A 76 -3.77 3.90 3.43
N MET A 77 -3.02 4.94 3.81
CA MET A 77 -2.79 5.26 5.23
C MET A 77 -4.01 5.76 5.99
N ARG A 78 -4.94 6.47 5.32
CA ARG A 78 -6.10 7.08 5.98
C ARG A 78 -7.38 6.24 5.93
N ARG A 79 -7.57 5.38 4.92
CA ARG A 79 -8.89 4.79 4.64
C ARG A 79 -8.91 3.29 4.39
N TYR A 80 -7.79 2.68 3.97
CA TYR A 80 -7.75 1.26 3.63
C TYR A 80 -6.56 0.56 4.30
N GLN A 81 -6.66 0.32 5.61
CA GLN A 81 -5.65 -0.45 6.37
C GLN A 81 -5.87 -1.97 6.25
N THR A 82 -6.23 -2.46 5.04
CA THR A 82 -6.36 -3.90 4.81
C THR A 82 -4.98 -4.51 4.50
N PRO A 83 -4.70 -5.76 4.94
CA PRO A 83 -3.41 -6.40 4.73
C PRO A 83 -3.05 -6.52 3.24
N LEU A 84 -4.05 -6.72 2.38
CA LEU A 84 -3.87 -6.81 0.93
C LEU A 84 -3.48 -5.45 0.33
N ALA A 85 -4.16 -4.37 0.72
CA ALA A 85 -3.83 -3.02 0.24
C ALA A 85 -2.44 -2.56 0.71
N LEU A 86 -2.07 -2.86 1.95
CA LEU A 86 -0.73 -2.58 2.49
C LEU A 86 0.36 -3.38 1.75
N GLY A 87 0.12 -4.65 1.45
CA GLY A 87 1.04 -5.47 0.67
C GLY A 87 1.22 -4.96 -0.77
N PHE A 88 0.12 -4.60 -1.44
CA PHE A 88 0.17 -3.98 -2.77
C PHE A 88 0.96 -2.66 -2.74
N PHE A 89 0.64 -1.80 -1.77
CA PHE A 89 1.32 -0.51 -1.62
C PHE A 89 2.82 -0.66 -1.37
N LEU A 90 3.22 -1.63 -0.53
CA LEU A 90 4.62 -1.95 -0.29
C LEU A 90 5.33 -2.40 -1.57
N GLY A 91 4.67 -3.22 -2.39
CA GLY A 91 5.19 -3.62 -3.70
C GLY A 91 5.41 -2.42 -4.62
N VAL A 92 4.44 -1.51 -4.71
CA VAL A 92 4.56 -0.29 -5.52
C VAL A 92 5.71 0.59 -5.03
N VAL A 93 5.84 0.79 -3.72
CA VAL A 93 6.94 1.56 -3.12
C VAL A 93 8.31 0.94 -3.46
N LEU A 94 8.43 -0.40 -3.43
CA LEU A 94 9.67 -1.10 -3.76
C LEU A 94 10.04 -0.96 -5.25
N VAL A 95 9.05 -1.08 -6.14
CA VAL A 95 9.25 -0.83 -7.59
C VAL A 95 9.70 0.61 -7.82
N MET A 96 9.08 1.57 -7.13
CA MET A 96 9.45 2.98 -7.23
C MET A 96 10.84 3.27 -6.66
N ALA A 97 11.24 2.61 -5.58
CA ALA A 97 12.60 2.71 -5.06
C ALA A 97 13.61 2.24 -6.12
N ASN A 98 13.39 1.06 -6.72
CA ASN A 98 14.25 0.56 -7.79
C ASN A 98 14.28 1.50 -9.00
N GLN A 99 13.14 2.07 -9.38
CA GLN A 99 13.06 3.06 -10.45
C GLN A 99 13.92 4.30 -10.13
N CYS A 100 13.88 4.82 -8.89
CA CYS A 100 14.72 5.96 -8.48
C CYS A 100 16.23 5.64 -8.54
N LEU A 101 16.64 4.41 -8.24
CA LEU A 101 18.03 3.96 -8.38
C LEU A 101 18.46 4.00 -9.85
N ILE A 102 17.64 3.46 -10.76
CA ILE A 102 17.92 3.49 -12.20
C ILE A 102 18.03 4.93 -12.70
N LEU A 103 17.12 5.83 -12.32
CA LEU A 103 17.22 7.25 -12.70
C LEU A 103 18.50 7.90 -12.14
N THR A 104 18.92 7.55 -10.93
CA THR A 104 20.19 8.04 -10.36
C THR A 104 21.38 7.68 -11.25
N ALA A 105 21.46 6.42 -11.71
CA ALA A 105 22.54 5.98 -12.57
C ALA A 105 22.55 6.73 -13.92
N ILE A 106 21.39 6.81 -14.58
CA ILE A 106 21.26 7.44 -15.90
C ILE A 106 21.56 8.95 -15.84
N PHE A 107 20.97 9.65 -14.87
CA PHE A 107 21.20 11.10 -14.73
C PHE A 107 22.59 11.42 -14.16
N GLY A 108 23.20 10.49 -13.44
CA GLY A 108 24.58 10.59 -12.98
C GLY A 108 25.55 10.65 -14.16
N GLU A 109 25.46 9.68 -15.07
CA GLU A 109 26.31 9.63 -16.28
C GLU A 109 26.07 10.85 -17.19
N GLU A 110 24.82 11.26 -17.38
CA GLU A 110 24.47 12.46 -18.17
C GLU A 110 25.04 13.76 -17.56
N SER A 111 25.14 13.83 -16.24
CA SER A 111 25.71 15.01 -15.57
C SER A 111 27.20 15.17 -15.84
N GLU A 112 27.94 14.06 -15.94
CA GLU A 112 29.37 14.06 -16.28
C GLU A 112 29.59 14.29 -17.78
N TYR A 113 28.81 13.63 -18.64
CA TYR A 113 28.99 13.73 -20.10
C TYR A 113 28.64 15.12 -20.66
N ASN A 114 27.54 15.72 -20.19
CA ASN A 114 27.05 17.00 -20.69
C ASN A 114 27.36 18.20 -19.77
N HIS A 115 28.15 18.02 -18.70
CA HIS A 115 28.43 19.04 -17.66
C HIS A 115 27.15 19.74 -17.14
N ASN A 116 26.06 18.97 -17.05
CA ASN A 116 24.74 19.48 -16.70
C ASN A 116 24.53 19.39 -15.19
N ASN A 117 24.82 20.49 -14.47
CA ASN A 117 24.63 20.58 -13.01
C ASN A 117 23.19 20.25 -12.56
N SER A 118 22.19 20.56 -13.39
CA SER A 118 20.78 20.22 -13.11
C SER A 118 20.51 18.71 -13.11
N ALA A 119 21.15 17.97 -14.02
CA ALA A 119 21.04 16.52 -14.09
C ALA A 119 21.72 15.85 -12.88
N GLY A 120 22.90 16.35 -12.48
CA GLY A 120 23.62 15.87 -11.30
C GLY A 120 22.85 16.11 -9.98
N ALA A 121 22.20 17.28 -9.87
CA ALA A 121 21.31 17.53 -8.75
C ALA A 121 20.14 16.54 -8.72
N PHE A 122 19.48 16.31 -9.88
CA PHE A 122 18.37 15.35 -9.98
C PHE A 122 18.79 13.90 -9.65
N ALA A 123 19.99 13.47 -10.06
CA ALA A 123 20.54 12.18 -9.69
C ALA A 123 20.74 12.07 -8.18
N THR A 124 21.34 13.08 -7.56
CA THR A 124 21.58 13.12 -6.11
C THR A 124 20.26 13.05 -5.32
N PHE A 125 19.25 13.82 -5.73
CA PHE A 125 17.93 13.76 -5.08
C PHE A 125 17.26 12.41 -5.30
N SER A 126 17.31 11.84 -6.51
CA SER A 126 16.77 10.50 -6.79
C SER A 126 17.39 9.41 -5.89
N PHE A 127 18.69 9.52 -5.59
CA PHE A 127 19.37 8.64 -4.66
C PHE A 127 18.85 8.78 -3.21
N PHE A 128 18.65 10.02 -2.76
CA PHE A 128 18.04 10.27 -1.45
C PHE A 128 16.61 9.73 -1.37
N LEU A 129 15.81 9.88 -2.43
CA LEU A 129 14.48 9.28 -2.51
C LEU A 129 14.53 7.76 -2.46
N PHE A 130 15.50 7.12 -3.11
CA PHE A 130 15.70 5.68 -3.01
C PHE A 130 15.93 5.26 -1.55
N MET A 131 16.84 5.92 -0.82
CA MET A 131 17.06 5.61 0.59
C MET A 131 15.79 5.81 1.43
N ILE A 132 15.07 6.90 1.23
CA ILE A 132 13.85 7.20 2.00
C ILE A 132 12.76 6.18 1.70
N TYR A 133 12.52 5.83 0.44
CA TYR A 133 11.55 4.80 0.06
C TYR A 133 11.96 3.42 0.53
N ALA A 134 13.26 3.09 0.56
CA ALA A 134 13.75 1.84 1.12
C ALA A 134 13.53 1.76 2.63
N VAL A 135 13.83 2.82 3.37
CA VAL A 135 13.59 2.90 4.83
C VAL A 135 12.09 2.87 5.12
N PHE A 136 11.29 3.61 4.36
CA PHE A 136 9.84 3.66 4.50
C PHE A 136 9.19 2.31 4.16
N GLY A 137 9.58 1.69 3.05
CA GLY A 137 9.16 0.34 2.66
C GLY A 137 9.57 -0.71 3.68
N GLY A 138 10.77 -0.58 4.26
CA GLY A 138 11.24 -1.43 5.36
C GLY A 138 10.40 -1.28 6.63
N MET A 139 10.11 -0.04 7.04
CA MET A 139 9.20 0.20 8.18
C MET A 139 7.80 -0.36 7.93
N LEU A 140 7.26 -0.19 6.72
CA LEU A 140 5.99 -0.81 6.35
C LEU A 140 6.05 -2.33 6.39
N ALA A 141 7.15 -2.96 5.94
CA ALA A 141 7.29 -4.41 5.94
C ALA A 141 7.24 -4.98 7.36
N ILE A 142 7.90 -4.30 8.31
CA ILE A 142 8.02 -4.68 9.72
C ILE A 142 6.69 -4.43 10.45
N PHE A 143 6.16 -3.21 10.38
CA PHE A 143 4.93 -2.83 11.09
C PHE A 143 3.64 -3.22 10.36
N ARG A 144 3.71 -3.98 9.27
CA ARG A 144 2.51 -4.42 8.53
C ARG A 144 1.51 -5.16 9.41
N ALA A 145 1.98 -5.87 10.44
CA ALA A 145 1.13 -6.62 11.37
C ALA A 145 0.37 -5.69 12.34
N ASP A 146 1.03 -4.64 12.86
CA ASP A 146 0.43 -3.64 13.77
C ASP A 146 -0.48 -2.64 13.05
N LEU A 147 -0.33 -2.50 11.72
CA LEU A 147 -1.14 -1.60 10.92
C LEU A 147 -2.49 -2.19 10.50
N ILE A 148 -2.64 -3.52 10.55
CA ILE A 148 -3.91 -4.17 10.26
C ILE A 148 -4.88 -3.72 11.36
N GLN A 149 -5.84 -2.89 10.98
CA GLN A 149 -7.04 -2.78 11.78
C GLN A 149 -7.76 -4.10 11.59
N ASP A 150 -7.87 -4.89 12.66
CA ASP A 150 -8.90 -5.90 12.75
C ASP A 150 -10.22 -5.14 12.58
N GLU A 151 -10.73 -5.09 11.35
CA GLU A 151 -12.13 -4.79 11.13
C GLU A 151 -12.85 -5.81 12.00
N PRO A 152 -13.54 -5.41 13.09
CA PRO A 152 -14.37 -6.34 13.80
C PRO A 152 -15.40 -6.74 12.75
N LEU A 153 -15.23 -7.93 12.17
CA LEU A 153 -16.27 -8.61 11.43
C LEU A 153 -17.55 -8.32 12.20
N PRO A 154 -18.62 -7.81 11.57
CA PRO A 154 -19.88 -7.69 12.27
C PRO A 154 -20.13 -9.08 12.85
N GLN A 155 -20.02 -9.18 14.17
CA GLN A 155 -20.29 -10.43 14.87
C GLN A 155 -21.74 -10.68 14.54
N VAL A 156 -21.98 -11.53 13.54
CA VAL A 156 -23.18 -12.33 13.51
C VAL A 156 -22.99 -13.24 14.71
N THR A 157 -23.40 -12.73 15.87
CA THR A 157 -23.64 -13.51 17.06
C THR A 157 -24.66 -14.55 16.62
N VAL A 158 -24.18 -15.70 16.15
CA VAL A 158 -24.98 -16.91 16.16
C VAL A 158 -25.09 -17.23 17.64
N THR A 159 -26.12 -16.67 18.27
CA THR A 159 -26.58 -17.03 19.61
C THR A 159 -26.95 -18.51 19.53
N GLY A 160 -25.96 -19.36 19.76
CA GLY A 160 -26.17 -20.77 20.03
C GLY A 160 -26.98 -20.89 21.32
N GLY A 161 -28.25 -21.29 21.17
CA GLY A 161 -29.09 -21.78 22.26
C GLY A 161 -30.00 -20.74 22.89
N ALA A 162 -31.16 -20.52 22.29
CA ALA A 162 -32.49 -20.68 22.92
C ALA A 162 -33.55 -19.85 22.18
N GLY A 163 -34.54 -20.54 21.60
CA GLY A 163 -35.86 -19.97 21.30
C GLY A 163 -36.00 -19.20 19.98
N ILE A 164 -36.04 -19.91 18.85
CA ILE A 164 -36.58 -19.35 17.60
C ILE A 164 -38.11 -19.23 17.76
N LYS A 165 -38.60 -18.03 18.07
CA LYS A 165 -39.92 -17.60 17.60
C LYS A 165 -39.69 -16.84 16.30
N ALA A 166 -40.08 -17.45 15.19
CA ALA A 166 -39.95 -16.88 13.87
C ALA A 166 -40.83 -15.61 13.72
N PRO A 167 -40.28 -14.46 13.28
CA PRO A 167 -41.08 -13.37 12.74
C PRO A 167 -41.56 -13.75 11.34
N THR A 168 -42.87 -13.79 11.18
CA THR A 168 -43.59 -13.91 9.92
C THR A 168 -43.18 -12.82 8.94
N GLY A 169 -42.68 -13.20 7.76
CA GLY A 169 -42.69 -12.33 6.59
C GLY A 169 -41.49 -12.45 5.67
N VAL A 170 -41.36 -13.55 4.91
CA VAL A 170 -40.72 -13.54 3.59
C VAL A 170 -41.50 -14.48 2.64
N PRO A 171 -41.74 -14.11 1.36
CA PRO A 171 -42.66 -14.81 0.44
C PRO A 171 -42.16 -16.19 -0.01
N GLN A 172 -43.09 -17.14 -0.17
CA GLN A 172 -42.85 -18.46 -0.74
C GLN A 172 -42.43 -18.40 -2.22
N PRO A 173 -41.38 -19.13 -2.64
CA PRO A 173 -41.23 -19.55 -4.03
C PRO A 173 -42.20 -20.71 -4.31
N GLN A 174 -43.14 -20.49 -5.23
CA GLN A 174 -44.02 -21.54 -5.74
C GLN A 174 -43.21 -22.58 -6.53
N GLY A 175 -43.43 -23.85 -6.23
CA GLY A 175 -43.14 -24.93 -7.17
C GLY A 175 -42.37 -26.11 -6.59
N GLN A 176 -43.04 -26.97 -5.82
CA GLN A 176 -42.72 -28.39 -5.88
C GLN A 176 -43.91 -29.26 -5.46
N VAL A 177 -44.25 -30.17 -6.36
CA VAL A 177 -45.38 -31.10 -6.33
C VAL A 177 -45.27 -32.11 -5.17
N PRO A 178 -46.37 -32.55 -4.53
CA PRO A 178 -46.30 -33.51 -3.43
C PRO A 178 -46.10 -34.95 -3.97
N ALA A 179 -45.09 -35.65 -3.49
CA ALA A 179 -44.94 -37.10 -3.67
C ALA A 179 -45.79 -37.88 -2.64
N PRO A 180 -46.24 -39.12 -2.93
CA PRO A 180 -47.33 -39.78 -2.21
C PRO A 180 -46.92 -40.39 -0.86
N ALA A 181 -47.89 -40.42 0.07
CA ALA A 181 -47.79 -40.89 1.43
C ALA A 181 -47.37 -42.38 1.56
N GLN A 182 -46.38 -42.65 2.42
CA GLN A 182 -46.10 -44.00 2.91
C GLN A 182 -46.89 -44.27 4.20
N VAL A 183 -47.64 -45.38 4.20
CA VAL A 183 -48.46 -45.90 5.31
C VAL A 183 -47.56 -46.55 6.37
N PRO A 184 -47.77 -46.34 7.68
CA PRO A 184 -46.98 -46.96 8.74
C PRO A 184 -47.39 -48.43 9.00
N PRO A 185 -46.44 -49.33 9.34
CA PRO A 185 -46.75 -50.69 9.76
C PRO A 185 -47.22 -50.75 11.21
N ALA A 186 -48.33 -51.44 11.43
CA ALA A 186 -48.89 -51.76 12.74
C ALA A 186 -47.97 -52.70 13.54
N SER A 187 -47.88 -52.47 14.85
CA SER A 187 -47.29 -53.43 15.79
C SER A 187 -48.17 -53.59 17.05
N PRO A 188 -48.12 -54.77 17.71
CA PRO A 188 -49.32 -55.38 18.26
C PRO A 188 -49.52 -55.21 19.77
N THR A 189 -50.80 -55.35 20.12
CA THR A 189 -51.47 -55.38 21.41
C THR A 189 -50.80 -56.25 22.48
N LYS A 190 -50.70 -55.72 23.70
CA LYS A 190 -50.49 -56.48 24.94
C LYS A 190 -51.83 -57.02 25.46
N ALA A 191 -51.92 -58.34 25.64
CA ALA A 191 -52.63 -59.00 26.73
C ALA A 191 -52.09 -60.44 26.84
#